data_AF-A0A9P5XA23-F1
#
_entry.id   AF-A0A9P5XA23-F1
#
_cell.length_a   1.000
_cell.length_b   1.000
_cell.length_c   1.000
_cell.angle_alpha   90.00
_cell.angle_beta   90.00
_cell.angle_gamma   90.00
#
_symmetry.space_group_name_H-M   'P 1'
#
loop_
_entity.id
_entity.type
_entity.pdbx_description
1 polymer ?
#
loop_
_entity_poly.entity_id
_entity_poly.type
_entity_poly.pdbx_seq_one_letter_code
_entity_poly.pdbx_strand_id
1 'polypeptide(L)'
;MPRQVLREASISKGRNREYILSCLVALTKRARVYPQCYTLKGVTREIHPRAFGGYADVYQGKFEDKTLCVKAIRVATHQQDDTLTGNLSEMAIWAHLSHPNILEFYGVYIFDVGVPQSCFVSPWMENGNLDQYLKRRPEVPRMPLVLDVAEGVLYLHQSNVVHSDLKSENVLVSGEGRALIGDFGISNVVTSSGATFTESPNGTTRWMAPELYEGDHQATQLSDIWSLGCLFYKILTRKIPFYQYPSDTQALLAVIAGHIPVRPIPAVGCDSIDGTMWGLLERCWDSVPYCRPRCEEIRDIVVNLRIEDSRPLVLDRASNSRAFRKAVRVRSDFDSELNNKSLERVLLRIQREP
;
A
#
# COMPACT_ATOMS: atom_id res chain seq x y z
N MET A 1 -17.08 6.75 -24.75
CA MET A 1 -17.40 7.15 -23.35
C MET A 1 -16.22 7.56 -22.43
N PRO A 2 -14.92 7.57 -22.82
CA PRO A 2 -13.85 8.25 -22.04
C PRO A 2 -13.84 9.79 -22.20
N ARG A 3 -14.51 10.28 -23.25
CA ARG A 3 -14.53 11.69 -23.69
C ARG A 3 -15.27 12.64 -22.76
N GLN A 4 -16.24 12.13 -21.99
CA GLN A 4 -17.07 12.96 -21.10
C GLN A 4 -16.30 13.35 -19.83
N VAL A 5 -15.53 12.41 -19.26
CA VAL A 5 -14.73 12.61 -18.04
C VAL A 5 -13.64 13.69 -18.22
N LEU A 6 -13.11 13.83 -19.44
CA LEU A 6 -12.06 14.80 -19.77
C LEU A 6 -12.59 16.18 -20.17
N ARG A 7 -13.89 16.32 -20.51
CA ARG A 7 -14.46 17.58 -21.03
C ARG A 7 -14.91 18.56 -19.94
N GLU A 8 -15.04 18.12 -18.69
CA GLU A 8 -15.60 18.94 -17.61
C GLU A 8 -14.55 19.67 -16.77
N ALA A 9 -13.24 19.44 -16.97
CA ALA A 9 -12.21 19.94 -16.04
C ALA A 9 -11.30 21.03 -16.63
N SER A 10 -11.50 22.26 -16.17
CA SER A 10 -10.54 23.34 -16.32
C SER A 10 -9.36 23.14 -15.36
N ILE A 11 -8.16 22.93 -15.91
CA ILE A 11 -6.92 22.63 -15.18
C ILE A 11 -6.41 23.90 -14.50
N SER A 12 -6.55 24.00 -13.17
CA SER A 12 -5.97 25.09 -12.36
C SER A 12 -5.08 24.55 -11.22
N LYS A 13 -3.93 25.20 -11.05
CA LYS A 13 -2.78 24.75 -10.24
C LYS A 13 -3.17 24.60 -8.75
N GLY A 14 -2.95 23.41 -8.21
CA GLY A 14 -3.15 23.06 -6.79
C GLY A 14 -3.99 21.79 -6.61
N ARG A 15 -5.05 21.61 -7.41
CA ARG A 15 -5.94 20.43 -7.38
C ARG A 15 -5.57 19.34 -8.38
N ASN A 16 -4.47 19.54 -9.13
CA ASN A 16 -4.18 18.71 -10.29
C ASN A 16 -3.72 17.29 -9.96
N ARG A 17 -2.89 17.06 -8.91
CA ARG A 17 -2.33 15.72 -8.67
C ARG A 17 -3.38 14.71 -8.21
N GLU A 18 -4.18 15.07 -7.22
CA GLU A 18 -5.28 14.22 -6.72
C GLU A 18 -6.31 13.96 -7.81
N TYR A 19 -6.69 15.01 -8.55
CA TYR A 19 -7.62 14.89 -9.66
C TYR A 19 -7.07 13.99 -10.78
N ILE A 20 -5.81 14.18 -11.18
CA ILE A 20 -5.13 13.32 -12.17
C ILE A 20 -5.07 11.88 -11.68
N LEU A 21 -4.71 11.66 -10.41
CA LEU A 21 -4.63 10.32 -9.84
C LEU A 21 -6.02 9.65 -9.81
N SER A 22 -7.05 10.38 -9.40
CA SER A 22 -8.44 9.90 -9.45
C SER A 22 -8.90 9.58 -10.87
N CYS A 23 -8.59 10.45 -11.85
CA CYS A 23 -8.86 10.17 -13.25
C CYS A 23 -8.12 8.92 -13.75
N LEU A 24 -6.84 8.75 -13.39
CA LEU A 24 -6.05 7.57 -13.75
C LEU A 24 -6.60 6.30 -13.12
N VAL A 25 -7.01 6.36 -11.85
CA VAL A 25 -7.69 5.26 -11.15
C VAL A 25 -9.03 4.93 -11.84
N ALA A 26 -9.84 5.94 -12.17
CA ALA A 26 -11.11 5.74 -12.85
C ALA A 26 -10.94 5.17 -14.27
N LEU A 27 -9.93 5.63 -15.01
CA LEU A 27 -9.58 5.15 -16.35
C LEU A 27 -9.08 3.70 -16.30
N THR A 28 -8.17 3.38 -15.39
CA THR A 28 -7.66 2.00 -15.21
C THR A 28 -8.78 1.04 -14.80
N LYS A 29 -9.68 1.44 -13.89
CA LYS A 29 -10.85 0.64 -13.50
C LYS A 29 -11.84 0.41 -14.66
N ARG A 30 -12.19 1.48 -15.40
CA ARG A 30 -13.26 1.41 -16.42
C ARG A 30 -12.79 0.89 -17.77
N ALA A 31 -11.62 1.31 -18.23
CA ALA A 31 -11.11 0.99 -19.55
C ALA A 31 -10.13 -0.20 -19.55
N ARG A 32 -9.75 -0.72 -18.37
CA ARG A 32 -8.80 -1.83 -18.21
C ARG A 32 -7.46 -1.62 -18.96
N VAL A 33 -7.03 -0.36 -19.08
CA VAL A 33 -5.76 0.04 -19.69
C VAL A 33 -4.87 0.74 -18.68
N TYR A 34 -3.56 0.59 -18.83
CA TYR A 34 -2.56 1.33 -18.07
C TYR A 34 -1.52 1.97 -19.02
N PRO A 35 -0.80 3.04 -18.60
CA PRO A 35 0.20 3.67 -19.44
C PRO A 35 1.33 2.68 -19.77
N GLN A 36 1.56 2.41 -21.06
CA GLN A 36 2.55 1.45 -21.55
C GLN A 36 3.99 1.75 -21.11
N CYS A 37 4.26 2.97 -20.66
CA CYS A 37 5.53 3.27 -20.01
C CYS A 37 5.75 2.34 -18.81
N TYR A 38 4.74 1.92 -18.06
CA TYR A 38 4.96 1.01 -16.94
C TYR A 38 5.27 -0.43 -17.37
N THR A 39 5.17 -0.78 -18.65
CA THR A 39 5.49 -2.12 -19.15
C THR A 39 6.99 -2.41 -19.06
N LEU A 40 7.33 -3.53 -18.43
CA LEU A 40 8.69 -4.03 -18.27
C LEU A 40 8.97 -5.17 -19.26
N LYS A 41 10.19 -5.20 -19.81
CA LYS A 41 10.69 -6.24 -20.72
C LYS A 41 11.91 -6.93 -20.13
N GLY A 42 12.14 -8.20 -20.45
CA GLY A 42 13.32 -8.94 -19.97
C GLY A 42 13.27 -9.32 -18.49
N VAL A 43 12.14 -9.10 -17.81
CA VAL A 43 11.89 -9.67 -16.48
C VAL A 43 11.58 -11.15 -16.64
N THR A 44 12.17 -11.97 -15.78
CA THR A 44 11.83 -13.39 -15.64
C THR A 44 11.22 -13.63 -14.26
N ARG A 45 10.46 -14.72 -14.11
CA ARG A 45 9.96 -15.19 -12.81
C ARG A 45 10.24 -16.68 -12.63
N GLU A 46 10.35 -17.10 -11.38
CA GLU A 46 10.34 -18.52 -11.02
C GLU A 46 8.98 -19.18 -11.32
N ILE A 47 8.98 -20.51 -11.41
CA ILE A 47 7.77 -21.31 -11.71
C ILE A 47 6.88 -21.45 -10.47
N HIS A 48 7.49 -21.57 -9.29
CA HIS A 48 6.76 -21.81 -8.05
C HIS A 48 6.59 -20.50 -7.27
N PRO A 49 5.39 -20.21 -6.74
CA PRO A 49 5.18 -19.03 -5.91
C PRO A 49 5.91 -19.19 -4.57
N ARG A 50 6.40 -18.06 -4.04
CA ARG A 50 7.00 -17.95 -2.71
C ARG A 50 5.98 -17.62 -1.63
N ALA A 51 4.86 -17.01 -2.01
CA ALA A 51 3.74 -16.75 -1.11
C ALA A 51 2.41 -16.71 -1.89
N PHE A 52 1.33 -17.02 -1.20
CA PHE A 52 -0.04 -16.99 -1.71
C PHE A 52 -0.81 -15.87 -0.99
N GLY A 53 -1.40 -14.96 -1.75
CA GLY A 53 -2.33 -13.95 -1.24
C GLY A 53 -3.78 -14.29 -1.58
N GLY A 54 -4.71 -13.44 -1.15
CA GLY A 54 -6.13 -13.58 -1.49
C GLY A 54 -6.39 -13.42 -3.00
N TYR A 55 -5.77 -12.40 -3.60
CA TYR A 55 -6.03 -11.99 -4.99
C TYR A 55 -4.82 -12.14 -5.93
N ALA A 56 -3.66 -12.54 -5.40
CA ALA A 56 -2.42 -12.65 -6.15
C ALA A 56 -1.48 -13.70 -5.58
N ASP A 57 -0.60 -14.21 -6.44
CA ASP A 57 0.50 -15.09 -6.07
C ASP A 57 1.82 -14.34 -6.23
N VAL A 58 2.71 -14.47 -5.25
CA VAL A 58 3.98 -13.76 -5.22
C VAL A 58 5.09 -14.71 -5.65
N TYR A 59 5.79 -14.35 -6.71
CA TYR A 59 6.94 -15.06 -7.24
C TYR A 59 8.20 -14.24 -7.04
N GLN A 60 9.34 -14.93 -6.93
CA GLN A 60 10.63 -14.28 -7.10
C GLN A 60 10.95 -14.20 -8.59
N GLY A 61 11.53 -13.09 -9.02
CA GLY A 61 11.95 -12.87 -10.40
C GLY A 61 13.33 -12.26 -10.50
N LYS A 62 13.80 -12.09 -11.73
CA LYS A 62 15.10 -11.49 -12.02
C LYS A 62 15.05 -10.59 -13.24
N PHE A 63 15.86 -9.54 -13.19
CA PHE A 63 16.28 -8.75 -14.33
C PHE A 63 17.78 -8.50 -14.17
N GLU A 64 18.59 -9.04 -15.10
CA GLU A 64 20.05 -9.11 -14.93
C GLU A 64 20.39 -9.74 -13.54
N ASP A 65 21.27 -9.10 -12.77
CA ASP A 65 21.65 -9.55 -11.42
C ASP A 65 20.68 -9.11 -10.32
N LYS A 66 19.62 -8.35 -10.65
CA LYS A 66 18.67 -7.84 -9.66
C LYS A 66 17.56 -8.86 -9.38
N THR A 67 17.39 -9.19 -8.11
CA THR A 67 16.25 -9.98 -7.62
C THR A 67 15.01 -9.11 -7.46
N LEU A 68 13.88 -9.59 -7.98
CA LEU A 68 12.62 -8.86 -8.05
C LEU A 68 11.51 -9.63 -7.34
N CYS A 69 10.52 -8.90 -6.84
CA CYS A 69 9.22 -9.44 -6.48
C CYS A 69 8.27 -9.31 -7.68
N VAL A 70 7.62 -10.41 -8.05
CA VAL A 70 6.64 -10.48 -9.15
C VAL A 70 5.30 -10.93 -8.56
N LYS A 71 4.41 -9.98 -8.28
CA LYS A 71 3.05 -10.22 -7.79
C LYS A 71 2.14 -10.48 -8.99
N ALA A 72 1.84 -11.75 -9.24
CA ALA A 72 1.00 -12.18 -10.35
C ALA A 72 -0.47 -12.15 -9.93
N ILE A 73 -1.28 -11.34 -10.60
CA ILE A 73 -2.69 -11.18 -10.23
C ILE A 73 -3.48 -12.40 -10.71
N ARG A 74 -4.32 -12.98 -9.85
CA ARG A 74 -5.16 -14.12 -10.24
C ARG A 74 -6.31 -13.62 -11.12
N VAL A 75 -6.49 -14.26 -12.27
CA VAL A 75 -7.62 -14.00 -13.17
C VAL A 75 -8.85 -14.71 -12.59
N ALA A 76 -9.92 -13.99 -12.31
CA ALA A 76 -11.19 -14.60 -11.95
C ALA A 76 -11.66 -15.48 -13.12
N THR A 77 -11.88 -16.77 -12.87
CA THR A 77 -12.04 -17.84 -13.87
C THR A 77 -13.34 -17.81 -14.68
N HIS A 78 -14.05 -16.68 -14.77
CA HIS A 78 -15.41 -16.63 -15.35
C HIS A 78 -15.70 -15.54 -16.38
N GLN A 79 -14.71 -14.85 -16.95
CA GLN A 79 -14.98 -13.97 -18.10
C GLN A 79 -14.08 -14.32 -19.28
N GLN A 80 -14.74 -14.76 -20.35
CA GLN A 80 -14.20 -15.25 -21.61
C GLN A 80 -13.76 -14.11 -22.54
N ASP A 81 -13.47 -12.93 -21.98
CA ASP A 81 -12.90 -11.81 -22.73
C ASP A 81 -11.42 -11.69 -22.40
N ASP A 82 -10.61 -11.83 -23.45
CA ASP A 82 -9.22 -11.41 -23.52
C ASP A 82 -9.03 -10.04 -22.86
N THR A 83 -7.88 -9.86 -22.20
CA THR A 83 -7.31 -8.62 -21.63
C THR A 83 -7.37 -8.44 -20.10
N LEU A 84 -6.18 -8.52 -19.49
CA LEU A 84 -5.72 -7.78 -18.30
C LEU A 84 -6.79 -7.59 -17.19
N THR A 85 -7.21 -8.68 -16.55
CA THR A 85 -8.28 -8.69 -15.52
C THR A 85 -7.79 -8.40 -14.09
N GLY A 86 -6.56 -7.91 -13.92
CA GLY A 86 -6.04 -7.54 -12.61
C GLY A 86 -6.56 -6.19 -12.12
N ASN A 87 -6.54 -5.95 -10.81
CA ASN A 87 -6.90 -4.66 -10.23
C ASN A 87 -5.87 -3.57 -10.60
N LEU A 88 -5.97 -3.04 -11.83
CA LEU A 88 -5.06 -2.01 -12.37
C LEU A 88 -5.13 -0.68 -11.60
N SER A 89 -6.13 -0.51 -10.74
CA SER A 89 -6.21 0.67 -9.87
C SER A 89 -5.18 0.66 -8.74
N GLU A 90 -4.79 -0.52 -8.26
CA GLU A 90 -3.65 -0.69 -7.35
C GLU A 90 -2.38 -0.13 -8.00
N MET A 91 -2.15 -0.48 -9.26
CA MET A 91 -1.02 0.01 -10.04
C MET A 91 -1.06 1.53 -10.23
N ALA A 92 -2.22 2.11 -10.52
CA ALA A 92 -2.36 3.56 -10.67
C ALA A 92 -1.96 4.30 -9.38
N ILE A 93 -2.44 3.85 -8.22
CA ILE A 93 -2.08 4.44 -6.93
C ILE A 93 -0.58 4.24 -6.68
N TRP A 94 -0.14 2.98 -6.68
CA TRP A 94 1.22 2.60 -6.31
C TRP A 94 2.29 3.26 -7.17
N ALA A 95 2.06 3.38 -8.49
CA ALA A 95 2.97 4.04 -9.41
C ALA A 95 3.20 5.54 -9.14
N HIS A 96 2.29 6.20 -8.42
CA HIS A 96 2.40 7.62 -8.07
C HIS A 96 2.93 7.86 -6.65
N LEU A 97 3.25 6.79 -5.91
CA LEU A 97 3.84 6.86 -4.57
C LEU A 97 5.36 6.75 -4.66
N SER A 98 6.05 7.59 -3.88
CA SER A 98 7.50 7.71 -3.92
C SER A 98 8.00 8.25 -2.58
N HIS A 99 8.35 7.35 -1.67
CA HIS A 99 8.80 7.68 -0.32
C HIS A 99 9.66 6.55 0.25
N PRO A 100 10.69 6.82 1.09
CA PRO A 100 11.57 5.78 1.64
C PRO A 100 10.86 4.65 2.39
N ASN A 101 9.71 4.95 2.99
CA ASN A 101 8.88 4.00 3.74
C ASN A 101 7.67 3.48 2.97
N ILE A 102 7.65 3.66 1.65
CA ILE A 102 6.67 3.06 0.75
C ILE A 102 7.41 2.12 -0.20
N LEU A 103 6.92 0.90 -0.35
CA LEU A 103 7.49 -0.09 -1.26
C LEU A 103 7.50 0.49 -2.68
N GLU A 104 8.63 0.39 -3.38
CA GLU A 104 8.75 0.94 -4.73
C GLU A 104 7.96 0.11 -5.76
N PHE A 105 7.30 0.80 -6.69
CA PHE A 105 6.72 0.17 -7.87
C PHE A 105 7.68 0.30 -9.07
N TYR A 106 8.09 -0.83 -9.64
CA TYR A 106 8.91 -0.84 -10.84
C TYR A 106 8.08 -0.83 -12.11
N GLY A 107 6.96 -1.55 -12.16
CA GLY A 107 6.14 -1.60 -13.36
C GLY A 107 5.30 -2.85 -13.47
N VAL A 108 4.76 -3.06 -14.66
CA VAL A 108 3.93 -4.20 -15.04
C VAL A 108 4.74 -5.11 -15.95
N TYR A 109 4.85 -6.37 -15.58
CA TYR A 109 5.39 -7.44 -16.40
C TYR A 109 4.23 -8.32 -16.88
N ILE A 110 4.18 -8.61 -18.18
CA ILE A 110 3.20 -9.56 -18.73
C ILE A 110 3.89 -10.91 -18.87
N PHE A 111 3.44 -11.88 -18.08
CA PHE A 111 3.89 -13.26 -18.21
C PHE A 111 2.99 -13.98 -19.22
N ASP A 112 3.58 -14.40 -20.33
CA ASP A 112 2.85 -14.99 -21.46
C ASP A 112 3.33 -16.41 -21.72
N VAL A 113 2.75 -17.37 -20.98
CA VAL A 113 2.90 -18.81 -21.21
C VAL A 113 1.50 -19.41 -21.23
N GLY A 114 0.80 -19.19 -22.34
CA GLY A 114 -0.59 -19.61 -22.54
C GLY A 114 -1.55 -18.44 -22.41
N VAL A 115 -2.02 -18.15 -21.19
CA VAL A 115 -2.92 -17.01 -20.92
C VAL A 115 -2.09 -15.85 -20.37
N PRO A 116 -2.09 -14.67 -21.03
CA PRO A 116 -1.36 -13.50 -20.55
C PRO A 116 -1.76 -13.10 -19.13
N GLN A 117 -0.80 -13.14 -18.21
CA GLN A 117 -1.00 -12.77 -16.81
C GLN A 117 -0.29 -11.44 -16.50
N SER A 118 -1.07 -10.47 -15.99
CA SER A 118 -0.51 -9.22 -15.48
C SER A 118 0.18 -9.44 -14.15
N CYS A 119 1.44 -8.99 -14.06
CA CYS A 119 2.23 -9.05 -12.85
C CYS A 119 2.73 -7.65 -12.47
N PHE A 120 2.61 -7.30 -11.19
CA PHE A 120 3.21 -6.09 -10.63
C PHE A 120 4.60 -6.40 -10.11
N VAL A 121 5.56 -5.55 -10.45
CA VAL A 121 6.97 -5.76 -10.15
C VAL A 121 7.47 -4.70 -9.17
N SER A 122 8.19 -5.16 -8.15
CA SER A 122 8.82 -4.34 -7.12
C SER A 122 10.17 -4.95 -6.70
N PRO A 123 11.02 -4.24 -5.92
CA PRO A 123 12.21 -4.87 -5.36
C PRO A 123 11.85 -6.04 -4.44
N TRP A 124 12.66 -7.10 -4.46
CA TRP A 124 12.50 -8.19 -3.50
C TRP A 124 13.00 -7.77 -2.12
N MET A 125 12.17 -7.97 -1.08
CA MET A 125 12.49 -7.66 0.30
C MET A 125 12.93 -8.93 1.02
N GLU A 126 14.24 -9.15 1.14
CA GLU A 126 14.82 -10.38 1.71
C GLU A 126 14.40 -10.63 3.16
N ASN A 127 14.13 -9.56 3.92
CA ASN A 127 13.67 -9.67 5.29
C ASN A 127 12.17 -10.01 5.40
N GLY A 128 11.45 -10.15 4.28
CA GLY A 128 10.03 -10.51 4.26
C GLY A 128 9.14 -9.42 4.86
N ASN A 129 7.97 -9.82 5.37
CA ASN A 129 7.07 -8.90 6.06
C ASN A 129 7.48 -8.68 7.53
N LEU A 130 6.88 -7.66 8.14
CA LEU A 130 7.23 -7.19 9.47
C LEU A 130 6.98 -8.26 10.54
N ASP A 131 5.90 -9.04 10.45
CA ASP A 131 5.63 -10.14 11.39
C ASP A 131 6.71 -11.23 11.32
N GLN A 132 7.07 -11.65 10.09
CA GLN A 132 8.14 -12.63 9.88
C GLN A 132 9.50 -12.11 10.35
N TYR A 133 9.83 -10.86 10.02
CA TYR A 133 11.09 -10.24 10.40
C TYR A 133 11.25 -10.17 11.93
N LEU A 134 10.22 -9.67 12.62
CA LEU A 134 10.24 -9.49 14.07
C LEU A 134 10.20 -10.80 14.86
N LYS A 135 9.69 -11.89 14.26
CA LYS A 135 9.78 -13.25 14.78
C LYS A 135 11.18 -13.82 14.66
N ARG A 136 11.86 -13.61 13.53
CA ARG A 136 13.24 -14.09 13.30
C ARG A 136 14.29 -13.25 14.03
N ARG A 137 14.01 -11.96 14.24
CA ARG A 137 14.92 -10.98 14.85
C ARG A 137 14.28 -10.34 16.08
N PRO A 138 14.07 -11.10 17.18
CA PRO A 138 13.47 -10.57 18.39
C PRO A 138 14.26 -9.39 18.97
N GLU A 139 15.58 -9.39 18.83
CA GLU A 139 16.53 -8.42 19.36
C GLU A 139 16.49 -7.03 18.72
N VAL A 140 15.85 -6.89 17.55
CA VAL A 140 15.85 -5.62 16.81
C VAL A 140 15.00 -4.58 17.56
N PRO A 141 15.50 -3.34 17.75
CA PRO A 141 14.73 -2.23 18.34
C PRO A 141 13.44 -1.96 17.55
N ARG A 142 12.32 -1.74 18.26
CA ARG A 142 11.00 -1.62 17.61
C ARG A 142 10.63 -0.20 17.25
N MET A 143 11.07 0.77 18.05
CA MET A 143 10.79 2.18 17.82
C MET A 143 11.23 2.71 16.45
N PRO A 144 12.42 2.34 15.91
CA PRO A 144 12.79 2.74 14.56
C PRO A 144 11.84 2.22 13.46
N LEU A 145 11.23 1.05 13.64
CA LEU A 145 10.22 0.50 12.72
C LEU A 145 8.87 1.20 12.87
N VAL A 146 8.49 1.57 14.10
CA VAL A 146 7.30 2.40 14.37
C VAL A 146 7.41 3.75 13.64
N LEU A 147 8.56 4.41 13.74
CA LEU A 147 8.81 5.68 13.06
C LEU A 147 8.75 5.54 11.53
N ASP A 148 9.38 4.51 10.96
CA ASP A 148 9.32 4.22 9.52
C ASP A 148 7.86 4.09 9.04
N VAL A 149 7.04 3.34 9.77
CA VAL A 149 5.62 3.17 9.43
C VAL A 149 4.84 4.49 9.57
N ALA A 150 5.09 5.28 10.63
CA ALA A 150 4.46 6.57 10.83
C ALA A 150 4.75 7.54 9.65
N GLU A 151 6.01 7.65 9.24
CA GLU A 151 6.43 8.46 8.09
C GLU A 151 5.79 7.97 6.78
N GLY A 152 5.69 6.65 6.59
CA GLY A 152 4.99 6.06 5.45
C GLY A 152 3.51 6.43 5.39
N VAL A 153 2.78 6.28 6.51
CA VAL A 153 1.34 6.61 6.56
C VAL A 153 1.12 8.12 6.42
N LEU A 154 1.96 8.95 7.05
CA LEU A 154 1.91 10.40 6.89
C LEU A 154 2.02 10.80 5.42
N TYR A 155 2.99 10.22 4.70
CA TYR A 155 3.14 10.46 3.26
C TYR A 155 1.90 10.04 2.46
N LEU A 156 1.26 8.91 2.78
CA LEU A 156 0.01 8.47 2.14
C LEU A 156 -1.11 9.47 2.38
N HIS A 157 -1.31 9.90 3.63
CA HIS A 157 -2.37 10.83 4.01
C HIS A 157 -2.16 12.22 3.39
N GLN A 158 -0.93 12.73 3.35
CA GLN A 158 -0.59 13.96 2.61
C GLN A 158 -0.78 13.83 1.09
N SER A 159 -0.73 12.60 0.57
CA SER A 159 -1.06 12.28 -0.82
C SER A 159 -2.55 12.03 -1.07
N ASN A 160 -3.42 12.23 -0.07
CA ASN A 160 -4.86 11.90 -0.10
C ASN A 160 -5.15 10.43 -0.45
N VAL A 161 -4.26 9.52 -0.03
CA VAL A 161 -4.42 8.08 -0.18
C VAL A 161 -4.75 7.47 1.18
N VAL A 162 -5.84 6.71 1.23
CA VAL A 162 -6.19 5.83 2.35
C VAL A 162 -5.70 4.43 1.99
N HIS A 163 -4.92 3.82 2.88
CA HIS A 163 -4.37 2.49 2.66
C HIS A 163 -5.43 1.41 2.76
N SER A 164 -6.31 1.50 3.78
CA SER A 164 -7.46 0.63 4.07
C SER A 164 -7.15 -0.80 4.53
N ASP A 165 -5.91 -1.27 4.41
CA ASP A 165 -5.48 -2.59 4.92
C ASP A 165 -4.14 -2.52 5.68
N LEU A 166 -3.98 -1.56 6.60
CA LEU A 166 -2.74 -1.45 7.38
C LEU A 166 -2.63 -2.60 8.39
N LYS A 167 -1.67 -3.49 8.14
CA LYS A 167 -1.33 -4.63 9.01
C LYS A 167 0.12 -5.07 8.82
N SER A 168 0.64 -5.88 9.74
CA SER A 168 2.03 -6.31 9.74
C SER A 168 2.45 -7.09 8.48
N GLU A 169 1.50 -7.76 7.85
CA GLU A 169 1.69 -8.57 6.64
C GLU A 169 1.90 -7.70 5.40
N ASN A 170 1.38 -6.47 5.41
CA ASN A 170 1.46 -5.50 4.32
C ASN A 170 2.62 -4.50 4.50
N VAL A 171 3.42 -4.67 5.56
CA VAL A 171 4.66 -3.91 5.77
C VAL A 171 5.84 -4.83 5.54
N LEU A 172 6.65 -4.55 4.52
CA LEU A 172 7.86 -5.28 4.20
C LEU A 172 9.08 -4.66 4.88
N VAL A 173 10.14 -5.44 5.05
CA VAL A 173 11.39 -4.98 5.64
C VAL A 173 12.51 -5.10 4.60
N SER A 174 13.20 -3.99 4.37
CA SER A 174 14.36 -3.93 3.46
C SER A 174 15.60 -4.58 4.05
N GLY A 175 16.65 -4.78 3.24
CA GLY A 175 17.94 -5.31 3.68
C GLY A 175 18.60 -4.47 4.78
N GLU A 176 18.37 -3.15 4.77
CA GLU A 176 18.84 -2.21 5.80
C GLU A 176 17.99 -2.22 7.07
N GLY A 177 16.96 -3.07 7.14
CA GLY A 177 16.07 -3.18 8.30
C GLY A 177 15.04 -2.04 8.39
N ARG A 178 14.76 -1.33 7.30
CA ARG A 178 13.72 -0.28 7.23
C ARG A 178 12.37 -0.87 6.89
N ALA A 179 11.30 -0.34 7.48
CA ALA A 179 9.92 -0.74 7.18
C ALA A 179 9.35 0.03 5.97
N LEU A 180 8.70 -0.69 5.06
CA LEU A 180 8.09 -0.18 3.84
C LEU A 180 6.66 -0.68 3.70
N ILE A 181 5.71 0.23 3.61
CA ILE A 181 4.30 -0.09 3.41
C ILE A 181 4.09 -0.50 1.94
N GLY A 182 3.41 -1.62 1.72
CA GLY A 182 3.04 -2.13 0.41
C GLY A 182 1.63 -2.70 0.40
N ASP A 183 1.27 -3.35 -0.72
CA ASP A 183 -0.07 -3.90 -0.99
C ASP A 183 -1.19 -2.86 -0.98
N PHE A 184 -1.29 -2.13 -2.10
CA PHE A 184 -2.30 -1.08 -2.31
C PHE A 184 -3.58 -1.62 -2.95
N GLY A 185 -3.83 -2.94 -2.84
CA GLY A 185 -4.89 -3.65 -3.57
C GLY A 185 -6.30 -3.14 -3.29
N ILE A 186 -6.54 -2.59 -2.09
CA ILE A 186 -7.83 -1.98 -1.71
C ILE A 186 -7.71 -0.50 -1.33
N SER A 187 -6.54 0.10 -1.55
CA SER A 187 -6.32 1.51 -1.26
C SER A 187 -7.16 2.40 -2.16
N ASN A 188 -7.57 3.56 -1.65
CA ASN A 188 -8.41 4.49 -2.38
C ASN A 188 -7.90 5.93 -2.27
N VAL A 189 -8.18 6.71 -3.31
CA VAL A 189 -7.94 8.15 -3.33
C VAL A 189 -9.18 8.82 -2.76
N VAL A 190 -9.01 9.61 -1.70
CA VAL A 190 -10.11 10.43 -1.16
C VAL A 190 -10.49 11.43 -2.23
N THR A 191 -11.72 11.39 -2.72
CA THR A 191 -12.27 12.43 -3.59
C THR A 191 -13.61 12.90 -3.05
N SER A 192 -13.98 14.14 -3.36
CA SER A 192 -15.27 14.74 -2.95
C SER A 192 -16.51 14.03 -3.52
N SER A 193 -16.33 12.98 -4.34
CA SER A 193 -17.37 12.40 -5.19
C SER A 193 -17.10 10.91 -5.48
N GLY A 194 -17.32 10.02 -4.51
CA GLY A 194 -17.44 8.60 -4.80
C GLY A 194 -17.15 7.67 -3.62
N ALA A 195 -18.17 6.95 -3.17
CA ALA A 195 -18.05 5.85 -2.24
C ALA A 195 -17.33 4.66 -2.91
N THR A 196 -16.38 4.04 -2.20
CA THR A 196 -15.78 2.76 -2.61
C THR A 196 -15.99 1.77 -1.48
N PHE A 197 -16.67 0.66 -1.75
CA PHE A 197 -16.87 -0.42 -0.79
C PHE A 197 -15.56 -1.20 -0.60
N THR A 198 -15.08 -1.31 0.63
CA THR A 198 -14.00 -2.24 0.97
C THR A 198 -14.61 -3.58 1.37
N GLU A 199 -14.52 -4.59 0.50
CA GLU A 199 -14.73 -5.99 0.93
C GLU A 199 -13.58 -6.38 1.86
N SER A 200 -13.90 -6.82 3.08
CA SER A 200 -12.90 -7.32 4.02
C SER A 200 -12.51 -8.74 3.63
N PRO A 201 -11.25 -9.01 3.27
CA PRO A 201 -10.79 -10.37 3.13
C PRO A 201 -10.81 -11.04 4.52
N ASN A 202 -11.23 -12.30 4.58
CA ASN A 202 -11.15 -13.13 5.78
C ASN A 202 -9.78 -12.96 6.49
N GLY A 203 -9.78 -12.49 7.74
CA GLY A 203 -8.59 -12.37 8.59
C GLY A 203 -8.10 -10.95 8.92
N THR A 204 -8.64 -9.89 8.30
CA THR A 204 -8.28 -8.49 8.64
C THR A 204 -9.11 -7.90 9.82
N THR A 205 -10.11 -8.60 10.33
CA THR A 205 -11.11 -8.01 11.26
C THR A 205 -10.53 -7.38 12.54
N ARG A 206 -9.40 -7.88 13.05
CA ARG A 206 -8.74 -7.31 14.25
C ARG A 206 -8.11 -5.94 14.04
N TRP A 207 -7.95 -5.52 12.79
CA TRP A 207 -7.27 -4.30 12.40
C TRP A 207 -8.24 -3.20 11.96
N MET A 208 -9.48 -3.55 11.67
CA MET A 208 -10.46 -2.62 11.12
C MET A 208 -11.09 -1.75 12.21
N ALA A 209 -11.36 -0.51 11.86
CA ALA A 209 -12.03 0.45 12.73
C ALA A 209 -13.53 0.12 12.90
N PRO A 210 -14.13 0.41 14.07
CA PRO A 210 -15.51 0.05 14.38
C PRO A 210 -16.53 0.63 13.39
N GLU A 211 -16.32 1.87 12.93
CA GLU A 211 -17.24 2.55 12.00
C GLU A 211 -17.41 1.83 10.66
N LEU A 212 -16.43 1.01 10.25
CA LEU A 212 -16.49 0.25 9.00
C LEU A 212 -17.45 -0.95 9.08
N TYR A 213 -17.91 -1.30 10.29
CA TYR A 213 -18.90 -2.35 10.52
C TYR A 213 -20.33 -1.82 10.65
N GLU A 214 -20.51 -0.52 10.94
CA GLU A 214 -21.79 0.08 11.35
C GLU A 214 -22.57 0.75 10.19
N GLY A 215 -22.08 0.64 8.95
CA GLY A 215 -22.86 0.93 7.74
C GLY A 215 -22.18 1.86 6.73
N ASP A 216 -21.29 2.75 7.18
CA ASP A 216 -20.46 3.56 6.29
C ASP A 216 -19.18 2.77 5.98
N HIS A 217 -19.29 1.79 5.07
CA HIS A 217 -18.19 0.90 4.67
C HIS A 217 -17.07 1.61 3.90
N GLN A 218 -16.96 2.93 4.04
CA GLN A 218 -15.96 3.75 3.39
C GLN A 218 -14.76 3.95 4.32
N ALA A 219 -13.63 3.36 3.94
CA ALA A 219 -12.37 3.61 4.61
C ALA A 219 -11.95 5.09 4.48
N THR A 220 -11.47 5.66 5.58
CA THR A 220 -11.00 7.04 5.69
C THR A 220 -9.58 7.08 6.24
N GLN A 221 -8.94 8.26 6.20
CA GLN A 221 -7.66 8.45 6.90
C GLN A 221 -7.79 8.13 8.40
N LEU A 222 -8.94 8.40 9.02
CA LEU A 222 -9.18 8.14 10.44
C LEU A 222 -9.37 6.64 10.73
N SER A 223 -9.89 5.85 9.78
CA SER A 223 -9.88 4.39 9.93
C SER A 223 -8.48 3.81 9.77
N ASP A 224 -7.63 4.40 8.91
CA ASP A 224 -6.20 4.03 8.86
C ASP A 224 -5.50 4.31 10.19
N ILE A 225 -5.86 5.38 10.92
CA ILE A 225 -5.29 5.68 12.24
C ILE A 225 -5.60 4.57 13.26
N TRP A 226 -6.82 4.01 13.24
CA TRP A 226 -7.15 2.86 14.08
C TRP A 226 -6.26 1.66 13.76
N SER A 227 -6.15 1.31 12.46
CA SER A 227 -5.30 0.21 12.01
C SER A 227 -3.82 0.45 12.30
N LEU A 228 -3.35 1.70 12.24
CA LEU A 228 -2.01 2.13 12.60
C LEU A 228 -1.73 1.89 14.10
N GLY A 229 -2.68 2.23 14.98
CA GLY A 229 -2.60 1.90 16.41
C GLY A 229 -2.46 0.39 16.63
N CYS A 230 -3.27 -0.42 15.93
CA CYS A 230 -3.15 -1.87 15.94
C CYS A 230 -1.77 -2.37 15.46
N LEU A 231 -1.19 -1.71 14.46
CA LEU A 231 0.14 -2.03 13.93
C LEU A 231 1.26 -1.71 14.90
N PHE A 232 1.24 -0.53 15.50
CA PHE A 232 2.20 -0.18 16.55
C PHE A 232 2.09 -1.14 17.74
N TYR A 233 0.88 -1.46 18.17
CA TYR A 233 0.65 -2.46 19.21
C TYR A 233 1.29 -3.81 18.84
N LYS A 234 1.09 -4.30 17.61
CA LYS A 234 1.69 -5.55 17.13
C LYS A 234 3.22 -5.47 17.09
N ILE A 235 3.80 -4.36 16.64
CA ILE A 235 5.25 -4.16 16.53
C ILE A 235 5.91 -4.20 17.91
N LEU A 236 5.33 -3.49 18.88
CA LEU A 236 5.86 -3.31 20.23
C LEU A 236 5.66 -4.55 21.10
N THR A 237 4.49 -5.16 21.03
CA THR A 237 4.11 -6.27 21.93
C THR A 237 4.35 -7.66 21.34
N ARG A 238 4.52 -7.75 20.01
CA ARG A 238 4.49 -8.98 19.20
C ARG A 238 3.15 -9.73 19.22
N LYS A 239 2.18 -9.28 20.01
CA LYS A 239 0.85 -9.86 20.11
C LYS A 239 -0.04 -9.31 19.02
N ILE A 240 -0.90 -10.15 18.48
CA ILE A 240 -1.98 -9.68 17.60
C ILE A 240 -2.88 -8.71 18.40
N PRO A 241 -3.40 -7.64 17.79
CA PRO A 241 -4.43 -6.82 18.43
C PRO A 241 -5.57 -7.72 18.91
N PHE A 242 -6.16 -7.38 20.05
CA PHE A 242 -7.26 -8.17 20.63
C PHE A 242 -6.87 -9.62 20.98
N TYR A 243 -5.60 -9.91 21.28
CA TYR A 243 -5.13 -11.27 21.61
C TYR A 243 -5.84 -11.92 22.80
N GLN A 244 -6.50 -11.12 23.65
CA GLN A 244 -7.33 -11.63 24.74
C GLN A 244 -8.58 -12.38 24.26
N TYR A 245 -8.94 -12.24 22.98
CA TYR A 245 -10.06 -12.95 22.34
C TYR A 245 -9.57 -14.12 21.47
N PRO A 246 -9.93 -15.37 21.81
CA PRO A 246 -9.48 -16.59 21.14
C PRO A 246 -9.76 -16.69 19.63
N SER A 247 -10.81 -16.02 19.13
CA SER A 247 -11.19 -16.08 17.71
C SER A 247 -11.44 -14.70 17.12
N ASP A 248 -11.28 -14.59 15.80
CA ASP A 248 -11.49 -13.35 15.06
C ASP A 248 -12.93 -12.86 15.16
N THR A 249 -13.90 -13.77 15.25
CA THR A 249 -15.30 -13.44 15.51
C THR A 249 -15.49 -12.80 16.89
N GLN A 250 -14.85 -13.33 17.94
CA GLN A 250 -14.94 -12.73 19.27
C GLN A 250 -14.23 -11.37 19.34
N ALA A 251 -13.09 -11.23 18.66
CA ALA A 251 -12.41 -9.94 18.55
C ALA A 251 -13.27 -8.90 17.81
N LEU A 252 -13.92 -9.30 16.71
CA LEU A 252 -14.87 -8.44 15.98
C LEU A 252 -16.01 -7.97 16.88
N LEU A 253 -16.66 -8.89 17.60
CA LEU A 253 -17.75 -8.54 18.52
C LEU A 253 -17.28 -7.61 19.64
N ALA A 254 -16.05 -7.78 20.12
CA ALA A 254 -15.46 -6.90 21.11
C ALA A 254 -15.21 -5.48 20.55
N VAL A 255 -14.71 -5.36 19.32
CA VAL A 255 -14.54 -4.07 18.63
C VAL A 255 -15.88 -3.35 18.49
N ILE A 256 -16.93 -4.06 18.04
CA ILE A 256 -18.30 -3.50 17.92
C ILE A 256 -18.85 -3.10 19.30
N ALA A 257 -18.51 -3.83 20.35
CA ALA A 257 -18.87 -3.48 21.73
C ALA A 257 -18.05 -2.33 22.32
N GLY A 258 -17.16 -1.69 21.55
CA GLY A 258 -16.35 -0.56 21.99
C GLY A 258 -15.13 -0.95 22.83
N HIS A 259 -14.74 -2.23 22.83
CA HIS A 259 -13.51 -2.65 23.51
C HIS A 259 -12.27 -2.27 22.69
N ILE A 260 -11.16 -2.06 23.39
CA ILE A 260 -9.84 -1.81 22.80
C ILE A 260 -8.88 -2.96 23.14
N PRO A 261 -7.69 -3.05 22.49
CA PRO A 261 -6.67 -4.02 22.86
C PRO A 261 -6.25 -3.88 24.33
N VAL A 262 -6.03 -5.00 25.02
CA VAL A 262 -5.57 -4.96 26.42
C VAL A 262 -4.07 -4.62 26.49
N ARG A 263 -3.67 -3.76 27.42
CA ARG A 263 -2.24 -3.50 27.68
C ARG A 263 -1.58 -4.78 28.19
N PRO A 264 -0.57 -5.33 27.49
CA PRO A 264 0.11 -6.52 27.99
C PRO A 264 0.96 -6.18 29.19
N ILE A 265 1.05 -7.13 30.12
CA ILE A 265 2.05 -7.09 31.19
C ILE A 265 3.44 -7.19 30.52
N PRO A 266 4.41 -6.32 30.86
CA PRO A 266 5.74 -6.38 30.29
C PRO A 266 6.35 -7.77 30.47
N ALA A 267 6.53 -8.49 29.37
CA ALA A 267 7.24 -9.76 29.35
C ALA A 267 8.73 -9.50 29.11
N VAL A 268 9.59 -10.37 29.64
CA VAL A 268 11.04 -10.32 29.40
C VAL A 268 11.32 -10.34 27.90
N GLY A 269 12.04 -9.33 27.38
CA GLY A 269 12.45 -9.25 25.97
C GLY A 269 11.42 -8.64 25.01
N CYS A 270 10.36 -8.00 25.51
CA CYS A 270 9.52 -7.08 24.74
C CYS A 270 9.91 -5.63 25.08
N ASP A 271 9.94 -4.75 24.08
CA ASP A 271 10.02 -3.31 24.32
C ASP A 271 8.76 -2.91 25.10
N SER A 272 8.92 -2.48 26.36
CA SER A 272 7.80 -2.07 27.17
C SER A 272 7.12 -0.86 26.52
N ILE A 273 5.82 -0.96 26.24
CA ILE A 273 5.04 0.22 25.89
C ILE A 273 5.03 1.12 27.12
N ASP A 274 5.75 2.24 27.06
CA ASP A 274 5.74 3.24 28.12
C ASP A 274 4.38 3.95 28.22
N GLY A 275 4.22 4.83 29.20
CA GLY A 275 2.96 5.56 29.39
C GLY A 275 2.60 6.44 28.20
N THR A 276 3.59 7.07 27.57
CA THR A 276 3.39 7.99 26.44
C THR A 276 2.88 7.26 25.21
N MET A 277 3.55 6.16 24.84
CA MET A 277 3.14 5.34 23.71
C MET A 277 1.79 4.67 23.98
N TRP A 278 1.53 4.19 25.19
CA TRP A 278 0.22 3.59 25.51
C TRP A 278 -0.91 4.61 25.37
N GLY A 279 -0.73 5.83 25.90
CA GLY A 279 -1.73 6.89 25.75
C GLY A 279 -1.94 7.30 24.29
N LEU A 280 -0.89 7.27 23.46
CA LEU A 280 -1.03 7.46 22.02
C LEU A 280 -1.89 6.37 21.35
N LEU A 281 -1.66 5.10 21.71
CA LEU A 281 -2.43 3.98 21.18
C LEU A 281 -3.91 4.07 21.59
N GLU A 282 -4.20 4.40 22.85
CA GLU A 282 -5.58 4.62 23.33
C GLU A 282 -6.30 5.70 22.52
N ARG A 283 -5.61 6.80 22.18
CA ARG A 283 -6.16 7.86 21.32
C ARG A 283 -6.38 7.40 19.87
N CYS A 284 -5.55 6.51 19.35
CA CYS A 284 -5.76 5.93 18.01
C CYS A 284 -7.00 5.03 17.95
N TRP A 285 -7.40 4.45 19.09
CA TRP A 285 -8.56 3.56 19.22
C TRP A 285 -9.79 4.26 19.81
N ASP A 286 -9.89 5.57 19.69
CA ASP A 286 -11.13 6.27 20.05
C ASP A 286 -12.28 5.76 19.17
N SER A 287 -13.40 5.40 19.79
CA SER A 287 -14.61 4.96 19.10
C SER A 287 -15.17 6.02 18.15
N VAL A 288 -14.88 7.29 18.43
CA VAL A 288 -15.31 8.44 17.64
C VAL A 288 -14.17 8.82 16.68
N PRO A 289 -14.31 8.62 15.35
CA PRO A 289 -13.19 8.76 14.43
C PRO A 289 -12.50 10.13 14.47
N TYR A 290 -13.26 11.21 14.61
CA TYR A 290 -12.73 12.59 14.64
C TYR A 290 -12.01 12.96 15.95
N CYS A 291 -12.09 12.14 16.98
CA CYS A 291 -11.31 12.28 18.21
C CYS A 291 -9.91 11.63 18.08
N ARG A 292 -9.69 10.79 17.06
CA ARG A 292 -8.39 10.16 16.80
C ARG A 292 -7.38 11.22 16.32
N PRO A 293 -6.09 11.10 16.69
CA PRO A 293 -5.06 12.02 16.25
C PRO A 293 -4.84 11.92 14.74
N ARG A 294 -4.41 13.01 14.11
CA ARG A 294 -3.94 12.96 12.72
C ARG A 294 -2.53 12.38 12.66
N CYS A 295 -2.15 11.84 11.50
CA CYS A 295 -0.84 11.20 11.35
C CYS A 295 0.33 12.16 11.61
N GLU A 296 0.19 13.45 11.32
CA GLU A 296 1.17 14.49 11.66
C GLU A 296 1.47 14.51 13.16
N GLU A 297 0.42 14.49 13.98
CA GLU A 297 0.54 14.51 15.44
C GLU A 297 1.19 13.22 15.95
N ILE A 298 0.77 12.07 15.41
CA ILE A 298 1.36 10.76 15.73
C ILE A 298 2.86 10.78 15.45
N ARG A 299 3.27 11.24 14.26
CA ARG A 299 4.68 11.35 13.87
C ARG A 299 5.44 12.23 14.84
N ASP A 300 4.92 13.42 15.16
CA ASP A 300 5.58 14.36 16.07
C ASP A 300 5.77 13.77 17.47
N ILE A 301 4.77 13.05 18.00
CA ILE A 301 4.90 12.34 19.29
C ILE A 301 6.00 11.27 19.21
N VAL A 302 6.01 10.46 18.15
CA VAL A 302 6.98 9.36 17.97
C VAL A 302 8.41 9.91 17.84
N VAL A 303 8.63 10.98 17.07
CA VAL A 303 9.95 11.63 16.93
C VAL A 303 10.44 12.19 18.26
N ASN A 304 9.54 12.77 19.06
CA ASN A 304 9.89 13.35 20.36
C ASN A 304 10.32 12.32 21.42
N LEU A 305 10.14 11.02 21.15
CA LEU A 305 10.67 9.93 21.99
C LEU A 305 12.19 9.75 21.86
N ARG A 306 12.87 10.55 21.03
CA ARG A 306 14.35 10.55 20.84
C ARG A 306 14.90 9.15 20.48
N ILE A 307 14.27 8.54 19.50
CA ILE A 307 14.59 7.20 19.02
C ILE A 307 16.04 7.18 18.49
N GLU A 308 16.90 6.38 19.10
CA GLU A 308 18.21 6.06 18.55
C GLU A 308 18.04 5.11 17.36
N ASP A 309 18.44 5.54 16.17
CA ASP A 309 18.39 4.73 14.96
C ASP A 309 19.78 4.68 14.32
N SER A 310 20.46 3.54 14.51
CA SER A 310 21.77 3.27 13.93
C SER A 310 21.70 2.60 12.55
N ARG A 311 20.50 2.38 12.00
CA ARG A 311 20.33 1.76 10.69
C ARG A 311 20.78 2.74 9.59
N PRO A 312 21.29 2.24 8.44
CA PRO A 312 21.68 3.10 7.34
C PRO A 312 20.54 4.04 6.89
N LEU A 313 20.90 5.29 6.58
CA LEU A 313 19.99 6.19 5.89
C LEU A 313 19.70 5.64 4.49
N VAL A 314 18.43 5.72 4.10
CA VAL A 314 17.99 5.32 2.77
C VAL A 314 18.24 6.49 1.82
N LEU A 315 19.21 6.34 0.90
CA LEU A 315 19.40 7.28 -0.20
C LEU A 315 18.31 7.09 -1.28
N ASP A 316 17.93 8.19 -1.92
CA ASP A 316 16.81 8.38 -2.85
C ASP A 316 16.35 7.14 -3.65
N ARG A 317 15.42 6.39 -3.07
CA ARG A 317 14.75 5.21 -3.65
C ARG A 317 13.96 5.53 -4.92
N ALA A 318 13.42 6.74 -5.05
CA ALA A 318 12.69 7.17 -6.25
C ALA A 318 13.60 7.26 -7.49
N SER A 319 14.87 7.60 -7.28
CA SER A 319 15.88 7.56 -8.33
C SER A 319 16.19 6.13 -8.77
N ASN A 320 16.16 5.16 -7.85
CA ASN A 320 16.37 3.74 -8.18
C ASN A 320 15.26 3.17 -9.06
N SER A 321 13.98 3.45 -8.77
CA SER A 321 12.86 2.96 -9.61
C SER A 321 12.85 3.59 -11.00
N ARG A 322 13.22 4.87 -11.13
CA ARG A 322 13.37 5.54 -12.43
C ARG A 322 14.54 4.97 -13.23
N ALA A 323 15.69 4.79 -12.59
CA ALA A 323 16.86 4.18 -13.22
C ALA A 323 16.56 2.73 -13.67
N PHE A 324 15.88 1.94 -12.83
CA PHE A 324 15.45 0.59 -13.17
C PHE A 324 14.52 0.58 -14.37
N ARG A 325 13.44 1.38 -14.36
CA ARG A 325 12.52 1.49 -15.51
C ARG A 325 13.25 1.89 -16.79
N LYS A 326 14.21 2.80 -16.71
CA LYS A 326 15.02 3.23 -17.87
C LYS A 326 15.91 2.10 -18.41
N ALA A 327 16.48 1.28 -17.53
CA ALA A 327 17.31 0.13 -17.94
C ALA A 327 16.48 -1.00 -18.56
N VAL A 328 15.29 -1.26 -18.02
CA VAL A 328 14.43 -2.39 -18.40
C VAL A 328 13.60 -2.10 -19.66
N ARG A 329 13.31 -0.82 -19.93
CA ARG A 329 12.75 -0.37 -21.20
C ARG A 329 13.85 -0.37 -22.26
N VAL A 330 13.99 -1.47 -23.00
CA VAL A 330 14.74 -1.53 -24.26
C VAL A 330 14.44 -0.24 -25.04
N ARG A 331 15.48 0.58 -25.32
CA ARG A 331 15.43 1.90 -25.97
C ARG A 331 14.26 2.01 -26.96
N SER A 332 13.13 2.54 -26.51
CA SER A 332 12.05 3.02 -27.35
C SER A 332 11.51 4.28 -26.69
N ASP A 333 11.82 5.42 -27.33
CA ASP A 333 11.64 6.79 -26.87
C ASP A 333 10.17 7.15 -26.59
N PHE A 334 9.65 6.79 -25.43
CA PHE A 334 8.38 7.34 -24.93
C PHE A 334 8.57 8.73 -24.29
N ASP A 335 9.78 9.07 -23.83
CA ASP A 335 10.09 10.41 -23.32
C ASP A 335 10.04 11.48 -24.45
N SER A 336 10.17 11.07 -25.72
CA SER A 336 9.93 11.94 -26.87
C SER A 336 8.43 12.19 -27.16
N GLU A 337 7.55 11.29 -26.67
CA GLU A 337 6.10 11.30 -26.88
C GLU A 337 5.31 11.91 -25.71
N LEU A 338 5.97 12.53 -24.72
CA LEU A 338 5.30 13.26 -23.64
C LEU A 338 5.43 14.79 -23.75
N ASN A 339 5.83 15.29 -24.92
CA ASN A 339 5.63 16.71 -25.24
C ASN A 339 4.12 17.03 -25.36
N ASN A 340 3.71 18.27 -25.07
CA ASN A 340 2.29 18.69 -25.07
C ASN A 340 1.52 18.26 -26.33
N LYS A 341 2.18 18.21 -27.50
CA LYS A 341 1.55 17.79 -28.77
C LYS A 341 1.21 16.30 -28.81
N SER A 342 1.94 15.47 -28.09
CA SER A 342 1.71 14.02 -28.05
C SER A 342 0.65 13.64 -27.01
N LEU A 343 0.56 14.37 -25.89
CA LEU A 343 -0.60 14.31 -24.98
C LEU A 343 -1.89 14.74 -25.69
N GLU A 344 -1.86 15.81 -26.49
CA GLU A 344 -2.98 16.20 -27.34
C GLU A 344 -3.35 15.11 -28.36
N ARG A 345 -2.39 14.40 -28.96
CA ARG A 345 -2.67 13.29 -29.88
C ARG A 345 -3.29 12.07 -29.20
N VAL A 346 -2.85 11.75 -27.98
CA VAL A 346 -3.47 10.68 -27.17
C VAL A 346 -4.90 11.06 -26.81
N LEU A 347 -5.14 12.31 -26.38
CA LEU A 347 -6.48 12.85 -26.13
C LEU A 347 -7.34 12.86 -27.40
N LEU A 348 -6.77 13.18 -28.58
CA LEU A 348 -7.45 13.16 -29.87
C LEU A 348 -7.76 11.74 -30.37
N ARG A 349 -6.91 10.74 -30.07
CA ARG A 349 -7.18 9.32 -30.36
C ARG A 349 -8.29 8.77 -29.48
N ILE A 350 -8.28 9.10 -28.19
CA ILE A 350 -9.37 8.79 -27.24
C ILE A 350 -10.67 9.49 -27.67
N GLN A 351 -10.57 10.59 -28.42
CA GLN A 351 -11.71 11.21 -29.07
C GLN A 351 -12.14 10.49 -30.36
N ARG A 352 -11.27 9.89 -31.17
CA ARG A 352 -11.72 9.40 -32.50
C ARG A 352 -12.35 8.01 -32.55
N GLU A 353 -12.39 7.26 -31.45
CA GLU A 353 -13.10 5.98 -31.39
C GLU A 353 -14.56 6.16 -30.92
N PRO A 354 -15.53 5.49 -31.58
CA PRO A 354 -16.97 5.73 -31.39
C PRO A 354 -17.47 5.51 -29.97
#